data_AF-A0A7C4VXP3-F1
#
_entry.id   AF-A0A7C4VXP3-F1
#
_cell.length_a   1.000
_cell.length_b   1.000
_cell.length_c   1.000
_cell.angle_alpha   90.00
_cell.angle_beta   90.00
_cell.angle_gamma   90.00
#
_symmetry.space_group_name_H-M   'P 1'
#
loop_
_entity.id
_entity.type
_entity.pdbx_description
1 polymer ?
#
loop_
_entity_poly.entity_id
_entity_poly.type
_entity_poly.pdbx_seq_one_letter_code
_entity_poly.pdbx_strand_id
1 'polypeptide(L)'
;MELKGIIQKLRGEPIEYYLIDGETKLIRPELYPHEKNKLPILCETSDKLPSEKGFTSGFRSTIKVYDEYIVKLKGIGIPFKGVRPIYRENTIYTYYFTKEFIGTGQLIWGFMDINEAEKEVENMLMLKDLNIPSPEPIGIGLYEKIKLLEMQNRYELANKIASGEREEILRLIEKSEKIVKGACVFYRNINDIRVDEILYGLLIPKIEKIINVKEVKAYLKWLGSSCGYNLRLLHDNGIIHGTILDPSGMGIYTNSHLANHVVGFDKTYITDFHLTRKLSGKELEKMKLEEYYALWHVMNPLPSAEKFVFHQVKRTTILNAQEILSQIHTPEGFQMFDEILSLHGGYYKPINVYEEFTESIIDGIEYGYNRLKIYEVEAKLKKKMLMALIILKNELIEMYGMPKGMERGREAISIIMDMKKINEKDISKNINEIKRKIEELF
;
A
#
# COMPACT_ATOMS: atom_id res chain seq x y z
N MET A 1 -8.65 20.64 -9.77
CA MET A 1 -9.42 19.60 -9.05
C MET A 1 -8.99 19.61 -7.60
N GLU A 2 -9.94 19.79 -6.68
CA GLU A 2 -9.71 19.76 -5.23
C GLU A 2 -9.42 18.34 -4.75
N LEU A 3 -8.78 18.20 -3.57
CA LEU A 3 -8.37 16.92 -3.00
C LEU A 3 -9.53 15.92 -2.91
N LYS A 4 -10.72 16.38 -2.51
CA LYS A 4 -11.93 15.56 -2.44
C LYS A 4 -12.31 14.94 -3.79
N GLY A 5 -12.21 15.71 -4.88
CA GLY A 5 -12.47 15.20 -6.23
C GLY A 5 -11.47 14.14 -6.68
N ILE A 6 -10.21 14.26 -6.25
CA ILE A 6 -9.17 13.24 -6.48
C ILE A 6 -9.49 11.95 -5.72
N ILE A 7 -9.76 12.08 -4.42
CA ILE A 7 -10.07 10.93 -3.57
C ILE A 7 -11.34 10.21 -4.05
N GLN A 8 -12.40 10.95 -4.41
CA GLN A 8 -13.63 10.35 -4.93
C GLN A 8 -13.38 9.57 -6.24
N LYS A 9 -12.54 10.09 -7.14
CA LYS A 9 -12.15 9.34 -8.36
C LYS A 9 -11.39 8.06 -8.04
N LEU A 10 -10.58 8.03 -6.98
CA LEU A 10 -9.74 6.88 -6.63
C LEU A 10 -10.44 5.85 -5.74
N ARG A 11 -11.34 6.29 -4.85
CA ARG A 11 -12.00 5.45 -3.83
C ARG A 11 -13.48 5.18 -4.13
N GLY A 12 -14.07 5.90 -5.09
CA GLY A 12 -15.50 5.83 -5.39
C GLY A 12 -16.36 6.65 -4.43
N GLU A 13 -17.62 6.25 -4.28
CA GLU A 13 -18.56 6.95 -3.39
C GLU A 13 -18.24 6.68 -1.91
N PRO A 14 -18.45 7.67 -1.03
CA PRO A 14 -18.21 7.48 0.40
C PRO A 14 -19.20 6.49 1.00
N ILE A 15 -18.71 5.69 1.94
CA ILE A 15 -19.49 4.69 2.67
C ILE A 15 -19.92 5.22 4.03
N GLU A 16 -21.01 4.68 4.54
CA GLU A 16 -21.52 4.97 5.88
C GLU A 16 -20.77 4.17 6.95
N TYR A 17 -20.43 4.85 8.04
CA TYR A 17 -19.98 4.26 9.30
C TYR A 17 -20.77 4.88 10.45
N TYR A 18 -20.82 4.18 11.58
CA TYR A 18 -21.61 4.58 12.75
C TYR A 18 -20.71 5.14 13.85
N LEU A 19 -21.31 5.88 14.77
CA LEU A 19 -20.68 6.36 16.00
C LEU A 19 -21.30 5.66 17.20
N ILE A 20 -20.46 5.03 18.02
CA ILE A 20 -20.85 4.39 19.29
C ILE A 20 -20.23 5.14 20.47
N ASP A 21 -20.78 4.96 21.66
CA ASP A 21 -20.14 5.45 22.88
C ASP A 21 -18.86 4.66 23.16
N GLY A 22 -17.79 5.37 23.56
CA GLY A 22 -16.53 4.73 23.89
C GLY A 22 -15.46 5.68 24.39
N GLU A 23 -14.31 5.12 24.75
CA GLU A 23 -13.18 5.86 25.29
C GLU A 23 -12.19 6.26 24.19
N THR A 24 -11.75 7.51 24.21
CA THR A 24 -10.64 7.99 23.37
C THR A 24 -9.49 8.50 24.22
N LYS A 25 -8.25 8.18 23.80
CA LYS A 25 -7.02 8.81 24.28
C LYS A 25 -6.50 9.73 23.18
N LEU A 26 -6.90 11.01 23.23
CA LEU A 26 -6.58 12.01 22.20
C LEU A 26 -5.36 12.84 22.59
N ILE A 27 -4.38 12.91 21.68
CA ILE A 27 -3.20 13.78 21.77
C ILE A 27 -3.53 15.15 21.14
N ARG A 28 -4.34 15.15 20.06
CA ARG A 28 -4.78 16.34 19.34
C ARG A 28 -6.31 16.39 19.24
N PRO A 29 -7.02 16.68 20.35
CA PRO A 29 -8.48 16.65 20.37
C PRO A 29 -9.13 17.56 19.33
N GLU A 30 -8.49 18.67 18.96
CA GLU A 30 -8.98 19.63 17.98
C GLU A 30 -8.96 19.11 16.53
N LEU A 31 -8.21 18.04 16.25
CA LEU A 31 -8.19 17.36 14.96
C LEU A 31 -9.12 16.15 14.91
N TYR A 32 -9.68 15.73 16.05
CA TYR A 32 -10.58 14.59 16.12
C TYR A 32 -11.94 14.98 15.53
N PRO A 33 -12.46 14.21 14.54
CA PRO A 33 -13.64 14.65 13.78
C PRO A 33 -14.99 14.46 14.50
N HIS A 34 -14.98 13.95 15.73
CA HIS A 34 -16.18 13.61 16.50
C HIS A 34 -16.07 14.09 17.95
N GLU A 35 -17.13 13.91 18.74
CA GLU A 35 -17.10 14.15 20.19
C GLU A 35 -16.14 13.17 20.89
N LYS A 36 -15.47 13.62 21.96
CA LYS A 36 -14.42 12.84 22.65
C LYS A 36 -14.88 11.46 23.15
N ASN A 37 -16.16 11.29 23.45
CA ASN A 37 -16.78 10.05 23.94
C ASN A 37 -17.42 9.22 22.82
N LYS A 38 -17.19 9.54 21.55
CA LYS A 38 -17.73 8.82 20.40
C LYS A 38 -16.61 8.12 19.64
N LEU A 39 -16.84 6.86 19.27
CA LEU A 39 -15.93 6.06 18.46
C LEU A 39 -16.56 5.72 17.11
N PRO A 40 -15.84 5.91 16.00
CA PRO A 40 -16.29 5.44 14.70
C PRO A 40 -16.22 3.91 14.63
N ILE A 41 -17.22 3.30 14.00
CA ILE A 41 -17.25 1.87 13.73
C ILE A 41 -17.91 1.58 12.37
N LEU A 42 -17.25 0.76 11.57
CA LEU A 42 -17.72 0.29 10.28
C LEU A 42 -18.28 -1.12 10.45
N CYS A 43 -19.55 -1.18 10.84
CA CYS A 43 -20.27 -2.41 11.17
C CYS A 43 -21.61 -2.55 10.42
N GLU A 44 -22.22 -3.72 10.52
CA GLU A 44 -23.66 -3.90 10.34
C GLU A 44 -24.34 -3.81 11.69
N THR A 45 -25.52 -3.19 11.75
CA THR A 45 -26.27 -3.06 13.00
C THR A 45 -27.76 -2.85 12.72
N SER A 46 -28.59 -3.32 13.64
CA SER A 46 -30.01 -2.95 13.73
C SER A 46 -30.25 -1.77 14.68
N ASP A 47 -29.21 -1.37 15.43
CA ASP A 47 -29.31 -0.34 16.46
C ASP A 47 -29.39 1.05 15.80
N LYS A 48 -30.19 1.95 16.37
CA LYS A 48 -30.29 3.33 15.89
C LYS A 48 -29.10 4.13 16.40
N LEU A 49 -28.05 4.20 15.59
CA LEU A 49 -26.82 4.93 15.89
C LEU A 49 -26.69 6.17 14.99
N PRO A 50 -26.05 7.26 15.48
CA PRO A 50 -25.59 8.33 14.61
C PRO A 50 -24.64 7.76 13.55
N SER A 51 -24.77 8.24 12.32
CA SER A 51 -23.93 7.81 11.22
C SER A 51 -23.28 8.97 10.50
N GLU A 52 -22.12 8.70 9.91
CA GLU A 52 -21.36 9.63 9.11
C GLU A 52 -20.83 8.92 7.86
N LYS A 53 -20.30 9.72 6.91
CA LYS A 53 -19.76 9.23 5.64
C LYS A 53 -18.27 9.47 5.54
N GLY A 54 -17.55 8.50 4.97
CA GLY A 54 -16.12 8.58 4.71
C GLY A 54 -15.74 7.73 3.51
N PHE A 55 -14.60 8.02 2.87
CA PHE A 55 -14.10 7.19 1.79
C PHE A 55 -13.38 5.97 2.35
N THR A 56 -13.53 4.82 1.71
CA THR A 56 -12.77 3.61 2.06
C THR A 56 -11.27 3.86 1.92
N SER A 57 -10.47 3.27 2.80
CA SER A 57 -9.01 3.23 2.66
C SER A 57 -8.44 1.92 3.18
N GLY A 58 -7.85 1.13 2.28
CA GLY A 58 -7.42 -0.24 2.54
C GLY A 58 -8.57 -1.14 3.00
N PHE A 59 -8.22 -2.18 3.77
CA PHE A 59 -9.18 -3.21 4.19
C PHE A 59 -9.91 -2.91 5.50
N ARG A 60 -9.39 -1.98 6.31
CA ARG A 60 -9.89 -1.74 7.67
C ARG A 60 -10.00 -0.26 8.09
N SER A 61 -10.05 0.66 7.13
CA SER A 61 -10.02 2.10 7.44
C SER A 61 -10.98 2.91 6.58
N THR A 62 -11.32 4.09 7.09
CA THR A 62 -11.98 5.14 6.32
C THR A 62 -11.20 6.44 6.44
N ILE A 63 -11.43 7.37 5.51
CA ILE A 63 -10.84 8.71 5.52
C ILE A 63 -11.93 9.78 5.40
N LYS A 64 -11.78 10.84 6.19
CA LYS A 64 -12.49 12.11 6.01
C LYS A 64 -11.57 13.09 5.30
N VAL A 65 -12.09 13.74 4.26
CA VAL A 65 -11.31 14.68 3.43
C VAL A 65 -11.66 16.11 3.83
N TYR A 66 -10.62 16.89 4.12
CA TYR A 66 -10.64 18.33 4.31
C TYR A 66 -9.92 19.00 3.14
N ASP A 67 -9.90 20.32 3.08
CA ASP A 67 -9.39 21.06 1.91
C ASP A 67 -7.90 20.76 1.63
N GLU A 68 -7.08 20.68 2.67
CA GLU A 68 -5.62 20.52 2.56
C GLU A 68 -5.08 19.19 3.10
N TYR A 69 -5.90 18.40 3.79
CA TYR A 69 -5.46 17.18 4.45
C TYR A 69 -6.59 16.16 4.57
N ILE A 70 -6.24 14.96 5.00
CA ILE A 70 -7.21 13.94 5.39
C ILE A 70 -7.05 13.59 6.86
N VAL A 71 -8.14 13.13 7.47
CA VAL A 71 -8.11 12.39 8.73
C VAL A 71 -8.41 10.94 8.43
N LYS A 72 -7.49 10.05 8.81
CA LYS A 72 -7.64 8.61 8.64
C LYS A 72 -8.09 7.98 9.94
N LEU A 73 -9.11 7.13 9.82
CA LEU A 73 -9.69 6.33 10.89
C LEU A 73 -9.31 4.88 10.63
N LYS A 74 -8.17 4.43 11.19
CA LYS A 74 -7.57 3.11 10.95
C LYS A 74 -8.07 2.09 11.97
N GLY A 75 -8.49 0.92 11.50
CA GLY A 75 -8.89 -0.19 12.36
C GLY A 75 -10.29 0.00 12.95
N ILE A 76 -11.22 0.60 12.20
CA ILE A 76 -12.59 0.86 12.69
C ILE A 76 -13.60 -0.20 12.26
N GLY A 77 -13.19 -1.26 11.57
CA GLY A 77 -14.08 -2.28 10.99
C GLY A 77 -13.73 -2.56 9.52
N ILE A 78 -14.66 -3.15 8.76
CA ILE A 78 -14.39 -3.65 7.39
C ILE A 78 -15.44 -3.13 6.38
N PRO A 79 -15.03 -2.58 5.23
CA PRO A 79 -15.96 -1.98 4.28
C PRO A 79 -16.75 -3.02 3.48
N PHE A 80 -16.23 -4.25 3.35
CA PHE A 80 -16.80 -5.30 2.50
C PHE A 80 -18.03 -5.96 3.12
N LYS A 81 -19.14 -5.96 2.35
CA LYS A 81 -20.35 -6.73 2.67
C LYS A 81 -20.01 -8.20 2.80
N GLY A 82 -20.72 -8.92 3.67
CA GLY A 82 -20.42 -10.33 3.93
C GLY A 82 -19.55 -10.55 5.16
N VAL A 83 -18.44 -9.80 5.27
CA VAL A 83 -17.40 -9.99 6.30
C VAL A 83 -17.31 -8.84 7.31
N ARG A 84 -18.23 -7.88 7.23
CA ARG A 84 -18.24 -6.69 8.10
C ARG A 84 -18.53 -7.09 9.56
N PRO A 85 -17.88 -6.46 10.57
CA PRO A 85 -18.22 -6.67 11.96
C PRO A 85 -19.68 -6.31 12.24
N ILE A 86 -20.23 -6.86 13.31
CA ILE A 86 -21.62 -6.61 13.71
C ILE A 86 -21.63 -5.94 15.06
N TYR A 87 -22.44 -4.90 15.20
CA TYR A 87 -22.64 -4.21 16.46
C TYR A 87 -24.09 -4.40 16.92
N ARG A 88 -24.26 -4.91 18.13
CA ARG A 88 -25.57 -5.14 18.74
C ARG A 88 -25.45 -5.09 20.27
N GLU A 89 -26.34 -4.34 20.92
CA GLU A 89 -26.45 -4.30 22.39
C GLU A 89 -25.09 -4.02 23.05
N ASN A 90 -24.40 -2.98 22.57
CA ASN A 90 -23.08 -2.56 23.08
C ASN A 90 -21.99 -3.66 23.01
N THR A 91 -22.11 -4.57 22.05
CA THR A 91 -21.15 -5.66 21.81
C THR A 91 -20.79 -5.69 20.34
N ILE A 92 -19.48 -5.77 20.07
CA ILE A 92 -18.96 -5.93 18.71
C ILE A 92 -18.68 -7.41 18.48
N TYR A 93 -19.10 -7.95 17.35
CA TYR A 93 -18.87 -9.32 16.93
C TYR A 93 -17.98 -9.30 15.68
N THR A 94 -16.80 -9.92 15.76
CA THR A 94 -15.90 -10.07 14.62
C THR A 94 -15.08 -11.37 14.65
N TYR A 95 -14.20 -11.55 13.67
CA TYR A 95 -13.46 -12.78 13.45
C TYR A 95 -12.02 -12.68 13.97
N TYR A 96 -11.46 -13.82 14.34
CA TYR A 96 -10.07 -13.97 14.76
C TYR A 96 -9.39 -15.04 13.92
N PHE A 97 -8.36 -14.66 13.16
CA PHE A 97 -7.67 -15.60 12.28
C PHE A 97 -6.45 -16.22 12.96
N THR A 98 -6.44 -17.55 13.04
CA THR A 98 -5.40 -18.31 13.75
C THR A 98 -4.16 -18.60 12.89
N LYS A 99 -4.31 -18.62 11.56
CA LYS A 99 -3.23 -18.87 10.59
C LYS A 99 -2.91 -17.66 9.70
N GLU A 100 -3.39 -16.47 10.04
CA GLU A 100 -2.98 -15.23 9.39
C GLU A 100 -2.32 -14.29 10.39
N PHE A 101 -1.17 -13.75 9.99
CA PHE A 101 -0.39 -12.83 10.80
C PHE A 101 -0.37 -11.45 10.11
N ILE A 102 -0.47 -10.40 10.91
CA ILE A 102 -0.07 -9.04 10.50
C ILE A 102 1.09 -8.65 11.41
N GLY A 103 2.30 -8.66 10.84
CA GLY A 103 3.52 -8.47 11.60
C GLY A 103 3.75 -9.56 12.63
N THR A 104 3.84 -9.19 13.91
CA THR A 104 4.10 -10.12 15.02
C THR A 104 2.83 -10.64 15.73
N GLY A 105 1.63 -10.20 15.31
CA GLY A 105 0.37 -10.48 16.01
C GLY A 105 -0.63 -11.28 15.18
N GLN A 106 -1.54 -11.97 15.88
CA GLN A 106 -2.75 -12.57 15.30
C GLN A 106 -3.84 -11.50 15.14
N LEU A 107 -4.64 -11.61 14.08
CA LEU A 107 -5.48 -10.51 13.60
C LEU A 107 -6.91 -10.55 14.18
N ILE A 108 -7.28 -9.50 14.91
CA ILE A 108 -8.71 -9.16 15.14
C ILE A 108 -9.23 -8.53 13.84
N TRP A 109 -10.08 -9.24 13.11
CA TRP A 109 -10.52 -8.80 11.79
C TRP A 109 -11.27 -7.47 11.87
N GLY A 110 -10.71 -6.43 11.26
CA GLY A 110 -11.26 -5.07 11.22
C GLY A 110 -10.75 -4.10 12.29
N PHE A 111 -10.09 -4.59 13.34
CA PHE A 111 -9.63 -3.76 14.47
C PHE A 111 -8.12 -3.95 14.71
N MET A 112 -7.57 -3.22 15.67
CA MET A 112 -6.18 -3.35 16.13
C MET A 112 -6.14 -3.90 17.56
N ASP A 113 -5.03 -4.53 17.93
CA ASP A 113 -4.72 -4.74 19.34
C ASP A 113 -4.37 -3.40 20.00
N ILE A 114 -4.59 -3.28 21.32
CA ILE A 114 -4.28 -2.05 22.05
C ILE A 114 -2.78 -1.71 21.95
N ASN A 115 -1.90 -2.71 22.10
CA ASN A 115 -0.46 -2.48 22.05
C ASN A 115 -0.01 -2.10 20.63
N GLU A 116 -0.65 -2.67 19.59
CA GLU A 116 -0.40 -2.30 18.19
C GLU A 116 -0.75 -0.83 17.96
N ALA A 117 -1.90 -0.38 18.47
CA ALA A 117 -2.39 0.99 18.33
C ALA A 117 -1.52 2.00 19.10
N GLU A 118 -1.18 1.70 20.36
CA GLU A 118 -0.30 2.55 21.18
C GLU A 118 1.09 2.67 20.55
N LYS A 119 1.69 1.55 20.11
CA LYS A 119 2.99 1.55 19.45
C LYS A 119 2.98 2.32 18.13
N GLU A 120 1.93 2.22 17.33
CA GLU A 120 1.83 2.99 16.08
C GLU A 120 1.80 4.51 16.36
N VAL A 121 1.08 4.93 17.41
CA VAL A 121 1.04 6.34 17.83
C VAL A 121 2.38 6.81 18.41
N GLU A 122 3.02 6.04 19.27
CA GLU A 122 4.35 6.34 19.81
C GLU A 122 5.38 6.50 18.70
N ASN A 123 5.37 5.59 17.71
CA ASN A 123 6.26 5.68 16.57
C ASN A 123 5.98 6.93 15.72
N MET A 124 4.70 7.30 15.49
CA MET A 124 4.37 8.55 14.79
C MET A 124 4.85 9.79 15.55
N LEU A 125 4.74 9.82 16.87
CA LEU A 125 5.26 10.91 17.71
C LEU A 125 6.78 11.03 17.60
N MET A 126 7.49 9.91 17.76
CA MET A 126 8.95 9.86 17.62
C MET A 126 9.42 10.38 16.27
N LEU A 127 8.76 10.00 15.17
CA LEU A 127 9.13 10.44 13.83
C LEU A 127 8.88 11.93 13.60
N LYS A 128 7.81 12.46 14.21
CA LYS A 128 7.52 13.89 14.20
C LYS A 128 8.61 14.68 14.92
N ASP A 129 9.09 14.21 16.06
CA ASP A 129 10.19 14.85 16.81
C ASP A 129 11.50 14.87 16.02
N LEU A 130 11.70 13.88 15.15
CA LEU A 130 12.85 13.79 14.23
C LEU A 130 12.65 14.56 12.92
N ASN A 131 11.53 15.28 12.74
CA ASN A 131 11.14 15.96 11.50
C ASN A 131 11.12 15.04 10.26
N ILE A 132 10.82 13.75 10.45
CA ILE A 132 10.71 12.80 9.34
C ILE A 132 9.31 12.92 8.71
N PRO A 133 9.17 12.93 7.37
CA PRO A 133 7.87 13.02 6.70
C PRO A 133 6.93 11.83 7.00
N SER A 134 6.11 11.98 8.04
CA SER A 134 5.14 10.99 8.53
C SER A 134 3.80 11.64 8.88
N PRO A 135 2.71 10.86 9.00
CA PRO A 135 1.43 11.34 9.50
C PRO A 135 1.54 11.89 10.92
N GLU A 136 0.61 12.78 11.24
CA GLU A 136 0.50 13.41 12.55
C GLU A 136 -0.52 12.65 13.41
N PRO A 137 -0.13 12.10 14.57
CA PRO A 137 -1.04 11.32 15.40
C PRO A 137 -2.11 12.21 16.02
N ILE A 138 -3.37 11.77 15.96
CA ILE A 138 -4.50 12.44 16.63
C ILE A 138 -4.79 11.74 17.96
N GLY A 139 -4.79 10.40 17.97
CA GLY A 139 -5.01 9.60 19.17
C GLY A 139 -5.47 8.18 18.86
N ILE A 140 -5.95 7.48 19.88
CA ILE A 140 -6.55 6.14 19.75
C ILE A 140 -7.96 6.10 20.32
N GLY A 141 -8.76 5.18 19.81
CA GLY A 141 -10.07 4.80 20.36
C GLY A 141 -10.04 3.38 20.88
N LEU A 142 -10.78 3.10 21.97
CA LEU A 142 -10.78 1.82 22.66
C LEU A 142 -12.16 1.16 22.65
N TYR A 143 -12.22 -0.05 22.12
CA TYR A 143 -13.41 -0.89 22.13
C TYR A 143 -13.33 -1.89 23.29
N GLU A 144 -14.23 -1.75 24.26
CA GLU A 144 -14.19 -2.52 25.50
C GLU A 144 -14.67 -3.98 25.35
N LYS A 145 -15.57 -4.26 24.40
CA LYS A 145 -16.24 -5.55 24.29
C LYS A 145 -16.36 -6.05 22.86
N ILE A 146 -15.35 -6.82 22.44
CA ILE A 146 -15.31 -7.51 21.15
C ILE A 146 -15.40 -9.03 21.37
N LYS A 147 -16.48 -9.65 20.91
CA LYS A 147 -16.63 -11.11 20.83
C LYS A 147 -16.02 -11.64 19.54
N LEU A 148 -15.24 -12.70 19.68
CA LEU A 148 -14.46 -13.27 18.57
C LEU A 148 -14.95 -14.65 18.17
N LEU A 149 -15.13 -14.87 16.87
CA LEU A 149 -15.23 -16.22 16.30
C LEU A 149 -13.89 -16.60 15.68
N GLU A 150 -13.30 -17.70 16.14
CA GLU A 150 -12.05 -18.20 15.59
C GLU A 150 -12.29 -18.85 14.22
N MET A 151 -11.41 -18.51 13.28
CA MET A 151 -11.36 -19.02 11.92
C MET A 151 -9.89 -19.29 11.57
N GLN A 152 -9.61 -20.15 10.60
CA GLN A 152 -8.23 -20.38 10.18
C GLN A 152 -7.68 -19.17 9.42
N ASN A 153 -8.40 -18.69 8.41
CA ASN A 153 -7.99 -17.61 7.52
C ASN A 153 -9.20 -16.97 6.81
N ARG A 154 -8.95 -15.92 6.02
CA ARG A 154 -9.98 -15.23 5.22
C ARG A 154 -10.63 -16.12 4.18
N TYR A 155 -9.90 -17.09 3.63
CA TYR A 155 -10.43 -18.00 2.62
C TYR A 155 -11.52 -18.90 3.19
N GLU A 156 -11.32 -19.45 4.39
CA GLU A 156 -12.34 -20.20 5.12
C GLU A 156 -13.58 -19.32 5.36
N LEU A 157 -13.38 -18.11 5.87
CA LEU A 157 -14.48 -17.18 6.13
C LEU A 157 -15.27 -16.86 4.84
N ALA A 158 -14.57 -16.57 3.74
CA ALA A 158 -15.18 -16.27 2.46
C ALA A 158 -16.00 -17.46 1.92
N ASN A 159 -15.48 -18.68 2.03
CA ASN A 159 -16.19 -19.88 1.60
C ASN A 159 -17.45 -20.13 2.42
N LYS A 160 -17.41 -20.00 3.75
CA LYS A 160 -18.60 -20.17 4.59
C LYS A 160 -19.68 -19.14 4.28
N ILE A 161 -19.28 -17.88 4.04
CA ILE A 161 -20.22 -16.84 3.62
C ILE A 161 -20.83 -17.16 2.24
N ALA A 162 -20.02 -17.63 1.29
CA ALA A 162 -20.48 -18.00 -0.04
C ALA A 162 -21.46 -19.19 -0.03
N SER A 163 -21.28 -20.13 0.91
CA SER A 163 -22.19 -21.27 1.13
C SER A 163 -23.53 -20.88 1.79
N GLY A 164 -23.73 -19.62 2.14
CA GLY A 164 -24.97 -19.14 2.76
C GLY A 164 -25.06 -19.36 4.28
N GLU A 165 -23.96 -19.73 4.94
CA GLU A 165 -23.90 -20.05 6.38
C GLU A 165 -23.86 -18.80 7.29
N ARG A 166 -24.32 -17.63 6.82
CA ARG A 166 -24.21 -16.35 7.56
C ARG A 166 -24.91 -16.40 8.92
N GLU A 167 -26.13 -16.91 8.95
CA GLU A 167 -26.92 -17.06 10.18
C GLU A 167 -26.28 -18.04 11.17
N GLU A 168 -25.59 -19.07 10.66
CA GLU A 168 -24.86 -20.00 11.49
C GLU A 168 -23.62 -19.35 12.10
N ILE A 169 -22.85 -18.62 11.29
CA ILE A 169 -21.72 -17.80 11.75
C ILE A 169 -22.16 -16.84 12.86
N LEU A 170 -23.32 -16.21 12.71
CA LEU A 170 -23.91 -15.32 13.72
C LEU A 170 -24.20 -16.04 15.04
N ARG A 171 -24.85 -17.21 14.97
CA ARG A 171 -25.12 -18.00 16.18
C ARG A 171 -23.83 -18.48 16.85
N LEU A 172 -22.82 -18.85 16.07
CA LEU A 172 -21.54 -19.30 16.59
C LEU A 172 -20.80 -18.16 17.29
N ILE A 173 -20.77 -16.96 16.70
CA ILE A 173 -20.09 -15.82 17.30
C ILE A 173 -20.81 -15.31 18.55
N GLU A 174 -22.14 -15.33 18.58
CA GLU A 174 -22.92 -14.97 19.77
C GLU A 174 -22.65 -15.91 20.95
N LYS A 175 -22.50 -17.22 20.66
CA LYS A 175 -22.13 -18.27 21.62
C LYS A 175 -20.66 -18.24 22.04
N SER A 176 -19.80 -17.49 21.35
CA SER A 176 -18.40 -17.39 21.73
C SER A 176 -18.25 -16.72 23.09
N GLU A 177 -17.47 -17.34 23.96
CA GLU A 177 -17.06 -16.81 25.25
C GLU A 177 -15.79 -15.95 25.16
N LYS A 178 -15.11 -15.96 24.00
CA LYS A 178 -13.89 -15.20 23.80
C LYS A 178 -14.20 -13.72 23.61
N ILE A 179 -14.04 -12.96 24.69
CA ILE A 179 -14.20 -11.50 24.72
C ILE A 179 -12.81 -10.87 24.85
N VAL A 180 -12.52 -9.92 23.99
CA VAL A 180 -11.29 -9.13 24.03
C VAL A 180 -11.60 -7.64 23.93
N LYS A 181 -10.60 -6.82 24.26
CA LYS A 181 -10.60 -5.41 23.90
C LYS A 181 -9.95 -5.24 22.53
N GLY A 182 -10.29 -4.16 21.85
CA GLY A 182 -9.61 -3.74 20.62
C GLY A 182 -9.41 -2.24 20.58
N ALA A 183 -8.70 -1.78 19.58
CA ALA A 183 -8.40 -0.37 19.39
C ALA A 183 -8.51 0.04 17.92
N CYS A 184 -8.59 1.36 17.73
CA CYS A 184 -8.41 2.03 16.44
C CYS A 184 -7.46 3.22 16.62
N VAL A 185 -6.84 3.64 15.51
CA VAL A 185 -5.88 4.76 15.49
C VAL A 185 -6.40 5.86 14.58
N PHE A 186 -6.25 7.10 15.04
CA PHE A 186 -6.61 8.32 14.30
C PHE A 186 -5.34 9.12 13.99
N TYR A 187 -5.19 9.53 12.73
CA TYR A 187 -4.08 10.41 12.34
C TYR A 187 -4.45 11.32 11.17
N ARG A 188 -3.79 12.47 11.11
CA ARG A 188 -3.83 13.41 10.00
C ARG A 188 -2.74 13.04 8.99
N ASN A 189 -3.07 13.06 7.70
CA ASN A 189 -2.12 12.81 6.62
C ASN A 189 -2.32 13.78 5.44
N ILE A 190 -1.31 13.91 4.58
CA ILE A 190 -1.35 14.81 3.41
C ILE A 190 -2.42 14.41 2.39
N ASN A 191 -2.64 13.11 2.21
CA ASN A 191 -3.72 12.50 1.42
C ASN A 191 -3.71 10.97 1.68
N ASP A 192 -4.39 10.19 0.83
CA ASP A 192 -4.40 8.71 0.88
C ASP A 192 -3.96 8.05 -0.44
N ILE A 193 -3.37 8.80 -1.36
CA ILE A 193 -2.96 8.32 -2.69
C ILE A 193 -1.64 7.57 -2.53
N ARG A 194 -1.63 6.27 -2.83
CA ARG A 194 -0.43 5.43 -2.66
C ARG A 194 0.43 5.44 -3.91
N VAL A 195 1.75 5.31 -3.71
CA VAL A 195 2.70 5.31 -4.83
C VAL A 195 2.48 4.11 -5.74
N ASP A 196 2.36 2.90 -5.19
CA ASP A 196 2.07 1.69 -5.98
C ASP A 196 0.77 1.83 -6.78
N GLU A 197 -0.28 2.38 -6.14
CA GLU A 197 -1.60 2.53 -6.74
C GLU A 197 -1.57 3.32 -8.05
N ILE A 198 -0.86 4.45 -8.09
CA ILE A 198 -0.80 5.29 -9.30
C ILE A 198 0.08 4.67 -10.41
N LEU A 199 1.02 3.80 -10.05
CA LEU A 199 1.89 3.13 -11.01
C LEU A 199 1.15 2.09 -11.86
N TYR A 200 0.03 1.53 -11.37
CA TYR A 200 -0.83 0.68 -12.20
C TYR A 200 -1.27 1.37 -13.50
N GLY A 201 -1.47 2.69 -13.48
CA GLY A 201 -1.84 3.45 -14.69
C GLY A 201 -0.81 3.35 -15.82
N LEU A 202 0.45 3.03 -15.52
CA LEU A 202 1.50 2.84 -16.53
C LEU A 202 1.43 1.49 -17.23
N LEU A 203 0.60 0.55 -16.77
CA LEU A 203 0.41 -0.77 -17.39
C LEU A 203 -0.56 -0.73 -18.58
N ILE A 204 -1.13 0.43 -18.93
CA ILE A 204 -1.99 0.54 -20.11
C ILE A 204 -1.21 0.17 -21.39
N PRO A 205 -1.75 -0.70 -22.26
CA PRO A 205 -1.12 -1.02 -23.53
C PRO A 205 -0.88 0.21 -24.40
N LYS A 206 0.32 0.31 -25.00
CA LYS A 206 0.75 1.41 -25.88
C LYS A 206 0.76 2.78 -25.15
N ILE A 207 1.15 2.78 -23.87
CA ILE A 207 1.23 3.96 -23.00
C ILE A 207 2.07 5.10 -23.61
N GLU A 208 3.11 4.77 -24.39
CA GLU A 208 3.97 5.72 -25.09
C GLU A 208 3.22 6.57 -26.11
N LYS A 209 2.04 6.12 -26.56
CA LYS A 209 1.17 6.91 -27.42
C LYS A 209 0.34 7.92 -26.64
N ILE A 210 0.06 7.68 -25.36
CA ILE A 210 -0.84 8.50 -24.53
C ILE A 210 -0.07 9.63 -23.84
N ILE A 211 1.11 9.34 -23.29
CA ILE A 211 1.85 10.25 -22.43
C ILE A 211 3.31 10.36 -22.87
N ASN A 212 3.92 11.53 -22.63
CA ASN A 212 5.32 11.75 -22.97
C ASN A 212 6.24 10.91 -22.07
N VAL A 213 6.91 9.93 -22.67
CA VAL A 213 7.81 9.00 -21.96
C VAL A 213 8.90 9.73 -21.18
N LYS A 214 9.48 10.80 -21.70
CA LYS A 214 10.54 11.57 -21.00
C LYS A 214 9.99 12.26 -19.75
N GLU A 215 8.80 12.85 -19.84
CA GLU A 215 8.11 13.47 -18.70
C GLU A 215 7.79 12.45 -17.62
N VAL A 216 7.29 11.27 -18.00
CA VAL A 216 7.02 10.17 -17.05
C VAL A 216 8.30 9.70 -16.37
N LYS A 217 9.38 9.45 -17.11
CA LYS A 217 10.66 9.02 -16.53
C LYS A 217 11.21 10.05 -15.54
N ALA A 218 11.13 11.35 -15.87
CA ALA A 218 11.53 12.42 -14.95
C ALA A 218 10.68 12.43 -13.66
N TYR A 219 9.36 12.28 -13.78
CA TYR A 219 8.46 12.19 -12.63
C TYR A 219 8.73 10.96 -11.78
N LEU A 220 8.97 9.79 -12.39
CA LEU A 220 9.30 8.56 -11.68
C LEU A 220 10.63 8.66 -10.92
N LYS A 221 11.64 9.33 -11.51
CA LYS A 221 12.90 9.63 -10.81
C LYS A 221 12.67 10.51 -9.58
N TRP A 222 11.87 11.57 -9.70
CA TRP A 222 11.46 12.37 -8.54
C TRP A 222 10.73 11.54 -7.50
N LEU A 223 9.70 10.79 -7.91
CA LEU A 223 8.87 9.98 -7.02
C LEU A 223 9.70 8.94 -6.25
N GLY A 224 10.51 8.18 -6.98
CA GLY A 224 11.45 7.21 -6.41
C GLY A 224 12.43 7.87 -5.45
N SER A 225 13.04 9.00 -5.84
CA SER A 225 14.00 9.70 -4.98
C SER A 225 13.38 10.25 -3.71
N SER A 226 12.13 10.71 -3.74
CA SER A 226 11.41 11.11 -2.54
C SER A 226 11.15 9.92 -1.62
N CYS A 227 10.77 8.75 -2.16
CA CYS A 227 10.60 7.53 -1.37
C CYS A 227 11.92 7.05 -0.74
N GLY A 228 12.99 6.94 -1.54
CA GLY A 228 14.31 6.52 -1.07
C GLY A 228 14.92 7.48 -0.04
N TYR A 229 14.72 8.79 -0.23
CA TYR A 229 15.13 9.81 0.73
C TYR A 229 14.44 9.62 2.09
N ASN A 230 13.11 9.44 2.09
CA ASN A 230 12.37 9.25 3.34
C ASN A 230 12.78 7.97 4.07
N LEU A 231 13.02 6.86 3.35
CA LEU A 231 13.50 5.62 3.96
C LEU A 231 14.89 5.83 4.58
N ARG A 232 15.76 6.57 3.88
CA ARG A 232 17.09 6.87 4.39
C ARG A 232 17.07 7.70 5.67
N LEU A 233 16.15 8.66 5.80
CA LEU A 233 15.98 9.42 7.04
C LEU A 233 15.67 8.53 8.25
N LEU A 234 14.86 7.47 8.08
CA LEU A 234 14.62 6.49 9.14
C LEU A 234 15.92 5.78 9.50
N HIS A 235 16.62 5.28 8.49
CA HIS A 235 17.83 4.47 8.63
C HIS A 235 18.99 5.23 9.28
N ASP A 236 19.17 6.50 8.95
CA ASP A 236 20.20 7.36 9.56
C ASP A 236 19.92 7.62 11.06
N ASN A 237 18.67 7.48 11.50
CA ASN A 237 18.27 7.55 12.91
C ASN A 237 18.20 6.17 13.60
N GLY A 238 18.72 5.11 12.96
CA GLY A 238 18.71 3.75 13.50
C GLY A 238 17.31 3.13 13.57
N ILE A 239 16.36 3.64 12.79
CA ILE A 239 14.97 3.19 12.75
C ILE A 239 14.77 2.31 11.51
N ILE A 240 14.21 1.13 11.71
CA ILE A 240 13.73 0.22 10.66
C ILE A 240 12.22 0.40 10.55
N HIS A 241 11.72 0.60 9.33
CA HIS A 241 10.31 0.91 9.07
C HIS A 241 9.38 -0.21 9.50
N GLY A 242 9.72 -1.47 9.20
CA GLY A 242 8.89 -2.59 9.62
C GLY A 242 9.25 -3.93 8.99
N THR A 243 10.54 -4.26 8.89
CA THR A 243 10.99 -5.57 8.38
C THR A 243 11.23 -6.57 9.49
N ILE A 244 10.55 -7.70 9.47
CA ILE A 244 10.75 -8.84 10.37
C ILE A 244 11.00 -10.11 9.55
N LEU A 245 11.76 -11.04 10.11
CA LEU A 245 11.86 -12.39 9.55
C LEU A 245 10.54 -13.12 9.83
N ASP A 246 10.04 -13.85 8.84
CA ASP A 246 8.87 -14.71 9.02
C ASP A 246 9.19 -15.77 10.09
N PRO A 247 8.39 -15.90 11.17
CA PRO A 247 8.59 -16.93 12.19
C PRO A 247 8.59 -18.36 11.65
N SER A 248 7.92 -18.62 10.52
CA SER A 248 7.92 -19.92 9.82
C SER A 248 9.20 -20.19 9.01
N GLY A 249 10.07 -19.19 8.86
CA GLY A 249 11.33 -19.28 8.12
C GLY A 249 11.20 -19.15 6.60
N MET A 250 10.00 -18.88 6.06
CA MET A 250 9.75 -18.84 4.61
C MET A 250 9.96 -17.47 3.94
N GLY A 251 10.40 -16.43 4.66
CA GLY A 251 10.65 -15.12 4.04
C GLY A 251 10.79 -13.97 5.03
N ILE A 252 10.47 -12.77 4.56
CA ILE A 252 10.42 -11.54 5.35
C ILE A 252 9.02 -10.91 5.23
N TYR A 253 8.52 -10.35 6.33
CA TYR A 253 7.42 -9.38 6.28
C TYR A 253 8.04 -8.00 6.35
N THR A 254 7.64 -7.10 5.46
CA THR A 254 8.21 -5.76 5.40
C THR A 254 7.15 -4.72 5.12
N ASN A 255 7.20 -3.61 5.87
CA ASN A 255 6.46 -2.39 5.53
C ASN A 255 7.20 -1.51 4.51
N SER A 256 8.47 -1.82 4.20
CA SER A 256 9.30 -1.04 3.28
C SER A 256 8.99 -1.39 1.83
N HIS A 257 7.88 -0.85 1.35
CA HIS A 257 7.41 -1.02 -0.02
C HIS A 257 6.62 0.20 -0.47
N LEU A 258 6.56 0.45 -1.78
CA LEU A 258 5.92 1.64 -2.37
C LEU A 258 4.47 1.84 -1.91
N ALA A 259 3.76 0.77 -1.56
CA ALA A 259 2.38 0.86 -1.11
C ALA A 259 2.18 1.54 0.26
N ASN A 260 3.24 1.68 1.05
CA ASN A 260 3.22 2.41 2.32
C ASN A 260 3.77 3.84 2.18
N HIS A 261 4.08 4.28 0.95
CA HIS A 261 4.36 5.66 0.64
C HIS A 261 3.10 6.33 0.06
N VAL A 262 2.77 7.49 0.60
CA VAL A 262 1.67 8.35 0.13
C VAL A 262 2.25 9.52 -0.65
N VAL A 263 1.68 9.83 -1.81
CA VAL A 263 2.17 10.87 -2.73
C VAL A 263 1.30 12.12 -2.70
N GLY A 264 1.90 13.25 -2.34
CA GLY A 264 1.33 14.59 -2.51
C GLY A 264 1.72 15.24 -3.83
N PHE A 265 1.35 16.51 -3.99
CA PHE A 265 1.73 17.28 -5.19
C PHE A 265 3.22 17.64 -5.26
N ASP A 266 3.87 17.73 -4.10
CA ASP A 266 5.23 18.25 -3.94
C ASP A 266 6.17 17.31 -3.17
N LYS A 267 5.63 16.40 -2.37
CA LYS A 267 6.37 15.47 -1.50
C LYS A 267 5.69 14.13 -1.30
N THR A 268 6.41 13.14 -0.77
CA THR A 268 5.87 11.86 -0.33
C THR A 268 6.03 11.67 1.18
N TYR A 269 5.14 10.92 1.82
CA TYR A 269 5.17 10.57 3.24
C TYR A 269 5.23 9.05 3.40
N ILE A 270 5.99 8.55 4.38
CA ILE A 270 5.94 7.14 4.78
C ILE A 270 4.79 6.94 5.76
N THR A 271 4.10 5.82 5.68
CA THR A 271 2.97 5.47 6.55
C THR A 271 3.12 4.05 7.11
N ASP A 272 2.24 3.69 8.05
CA ASP A 272 2.12 2.36 8.65
C ASP A 272 3.32 1.94 9.53
N PHE A 273 3.32 2.44 10.77
CA PHE A 273 4.46 2.34 11.70
C PHE A 273 4.28 1.31 12.82
N HIS A 274 3.30 0.40 12.71
CA HIS A 274 3.02 -0.60 13.74
C HIS A 274 4.18 -1.59 13.97
N LEU A 275 5.03 -1.83 12.95
CA LEU A 275 6.21 -2.70 13.03
C LEU A 275 7.54 -1.96 13.19
N THR A 276 7.49 -0.64 13.27
CA THR A 276 8.69 0.20 13.38
C THR A 276 9.42 -0.10 14.69
N ARG A 277 10.75 -0.16 14.60
CA ARG A 277 11.63 -0.40 15.76
C ARG A 277 13.00 0.24 15.55
N LYS A 278 13.65 0.56 16.67
CA LYS A 278 15.06 0.96 16.69
C LYS A 278 15.95 -0.27 16.76
N LEU A 279 16.98 -0.31 15.93
CA LEU A 279 18.03 -1.33 15.96
C LEU A 279 19.40 -0.66 16.03
N SER A 280 20.42 -1.44 16.39
CA SER A 280 21.81 -0.99 16.38
C SER A 280 22.76 -2.10 15.94
N GLY A 281 24.00 -1.73 15.63
CA GLY A 281 25.05 -2.69 15.26
C GLY A 281 24.80 -3.41 13.93
N LYS A 282 25.27 -4.66 13.84
CA LYS A 282 25.24 -5.46 12.60
C LYS A 282 23.82 -5.79 12.13
N GLU A 283 22.88 -5.94 13.06
CA GLU A 283 21.49 -6.24 12.71
C GLU A 283 20.83 -5.07 12.00
N LEU A 284 21.10 -3.84 12.44
CA LEU A 284 20.63 -2.62 11.78
C LEU A 284 21.08 -2.60 10.31
N GLU A 285 22.38 -2.77 10.06
CA GLU A 285 22.93 -2.72 8.69
C GLU A 285 22.35 -3.81 7.78
N LYS A 286 22.12 -5.01 8.33
CA LYS A 286 21.42 -6.08 7.60
C LYS A 286 19.99 -5.65 7.24
N MET A 287 19.22 -5.18 8.22
CA MET A 287 17.80 -4.82 8.01
C MET A 287 17.64 -3.60 7.09
N LYS A 288 18.56 -2.64 7.14
CA LYS A 288 18.58 -1.49 6.21
C LYS A 288 18.67 -1.95 4.75
N LEU A 289 19.51 -2.96 4.48
CA LEU A 289 19.70 -3.49 3.14
C LEU A 289 18.44 -4.22 2.65
N GLU A 290 17.81 -5.01 3.52
CA GLU A 290 16.53 -5.67 3.22
C GLU A 290 15.44 -4.64 2.91
N GLU A 291 15.28 -3.59 3.72
CA GLU A 291 14.30 -2.53 3.49
C GLU A 291 14.56 -1.74 2.22
N TYR A 292 15.84 -1.48 1.92
CA TYR A 292 16.25 -0.81 0.70
C TYR A 292 15.85 -1.59 -0.54
N TYR A 293 16.17 -2.89 -0.61
CA TYR A 293 15.80 -3.71 -1.77
C TYR A 293 14.31 -4.03 -1.81
N ALA A 294 13.66 -4.21 -0.66
CA ALA A 294 12.21 -4.39 -0.59
C ALA A 294 11.47 -3.22 -1.24
N LEU A 295 11.92 -1.98 -1.00
CA LEU A 295 11.32 -0.78 -1.59
C LEU A 295 11.31 -0.79 -3.12
N TRP A 296 12.24 -1.51 -3.76
CA TRP A 296 12.34 -1.56 -5.22
C TRP A 296 11.29 -2.47 -5.86
N HIS A 297 10.97 -3.60 -5.21
CA HIS A 297 10.27 -4.70 -5.87
C HIS A 297 9.02 -5.17 -5.13
N VAL A 298 8.99 -5.11 -3.80
CA VAL A 298 7.82 -5.52 -3.03
C VAL A 298 6.68 -4.57 -3.34
N MET A 299 5.55 -5.13 -3.78
CA MET A 299 4.37 -4.39 -4.23
C MET A 299 4.65 -3.32 -5.30
N ASN A 300 5.73 -3.46 -6.07
CA ASN A 300 5.94 -2.63 -7.26
C ASN A 300 5.15 -3.23 -8.43
N PRO A 301 4.12 -2.54 -8.97
CA PRO A 301 3.30 -3.10 -10.03
C PRO A 301 3.98 -3.11 -11.40
N LEU A 302 5.08 -2.38 -11.57
CA LEU A 302 5.82 -2.33 -12.82
C LEU A 302 6.57 -3.65 -13.07
N PRO A 303 6.75 -4.05 -14.34
CA PRO A 303 7.37 -5.32 -14.68
C PRO A 303 8.86 -5.35 -14.32
N SER A 304 9.38 -6.56 -14.12
CA SER A 304 10.81 -6.83 -13.96
C SER A 304 11.52 -6.17 -12.76
N ALA A 305 10.80 -5.56 -11.80
CA ALA A 305 11.40 -4.94 -10.61
C ALA A 305 12.29 -5.91 -9.80
N GLU A 306 11.85 -7.17 -9.64
CA GLU A 306 12.64 -8.23 -9.01
C GLU A 306 13.93 -8.54 -9.77
N LYS A 307 13.90 -8.48 -11.12
CA LYS A 307 15.10 -8.71 -11.93
C LYS A 307 16.17 -7.67 -11.62
N PHE A 308 15.82 -6.39 -11.50
CA PHE A 308 16.77 -5.34 -11.10
C PHE A 308 17.45 -5.65 -9.76
N VAL A 309 16.70 -6.13 -8.77
CA VAL A 309 17.26 -6.54 -7.46
C VAL A 309 18.20 -7.74 -7.61
N PHE A 310 17.79 -8.80 -8.33
CA PHE A 310 18.63 -9.97 -8.54
C PHE A 310 19.96 -9.65 -9.22
N HIS A 311 19.97 -8.69 -10.16
CA HIS A 311 21.19 -8.24 -10.85
C HIS A 311 22.12 -7.44 -9.93
N GLN A 312 21.60 -6.76 -8.91
CA GLN A 312 22.41 -6.04 -7.91
C GLN A 312 22.94 -6.97 -6.80
N VAL A 313 22.16 -7.96 -6.38
CA VAL A 313 22.49 -8.87 -5.27
C VAL A 313 23.50 -9.95 -5.70
N LYS A 314 23.50 -10.40 -6.96
CA LYS A 314 24.47 -11.38 -7.47
C LYS A 314 25.79 -10.72 -7.88
N ARG A 315 26.68 -10.51 -6.93
CA ARG A 315 28.13 -10.59 -7.18
C ARG A 315 28.61 -12.03 -7.00
N THR A 316 28.12 -12.96 -7.82
CA THR A 316 28.86 -14.22 -8.00
C THR A 316 29.97 -13.90 -8.99
N THR A 317 31.23 -14.05 -8.60
CA THR A 317 32.36 -13.88 -9.52
C THR A 317 32.22 -14.86 -10.70
N ILE A 318 32.45 -14.40 -11.94
CA ILE A 318 32.48 -15.23 -13.18
C ILE A 318 33.35 -16.49 -12.99
N LEU A 319 34.35 -16.43 -12.11
CA LEU A 319 35.24 -17.52 -11.72
C LEU A 319 34.53 -18.76 -11.13
N ASN A 320 33.28 -18.66 -10.64
CA ASN A 320 32.55 -19.78 -10.04
C ASN A 320 31.52 -20.43 -10.99
N ALA A 321 31.47 -20.03 -12.27
CA ALA A 321 30.51 -20.51 -13.26
C ALA A 321 31.15 -21.49 -14.26
N GLN A 322 31.75 -22.59 -13.78
CA GLN A 322 32.47 -23.55 -14.63
C GLN A 322 31.60 -24.24 -15.69
N GLU A 323 30.31 -24.43 -15.43
CA GLU A 323 29.36 -25.06 -16.36
C GLU A 323 29.06 -24.18 -17.59
N ILE A 324 29.10 -22.86 -17.44
CA ILE A 324 28.74 -21.88 -18.48
C ILE A 324 29.87 -21.68 -19.48
N LEU A 325 31.13 -21.69 -19.04
CA LEU A 325 32.31 -21.58 -19.92
C LEU A 325 32.35 -22.72 -20.97
N SER A 326 31.72 -23.86 -20.67
CA SER A 326 31.69 -25.02 -21.55
C SER A 326 30.69 -24.93 -22.72
N GLN A 327 29.74 -23.99 -22.66
CA GLN A 327 28.63 -23.87 -23.63
C GLN A 327 28.68 -22.61 -24.52
N ILE A 328 29.73 -21.78 -24.42
CA ILE A 328 29.89 -20.51 -25.16
C ILE A 328 29.98 -20.70 -26.69
N HIS A 329 30.13 -21.94 -27.18
CA HIS A 329 30.30 -22.25 -28.59
C HIS A 329 28.98 -22.50 -29.36
N THR A 330 27.81 -22.35 -28.73
CA THR A 330 26.51 -22.43 -29.43
C THR A 330 25.83 -21.06 -29.52
N PRO A 331 24.98 -20.80 -30.55
CA PRO A 331 24.20 -19.57 -30.65
C PRO A 331 23.29 -19.33 -29.43
N GLU A 332 22.67 -20.39 -28.89
CA GLU A 332 21.88 -20.34 -27.66
C GLU A 332 22.77 -20.03 -26.44
N GLY A 333 23.98 -20.58 -26.41
CA GLY A 333 25.00 -20.28 -25.39
C GLY A 333 25.47 -18.82 -25.43
N PHE A 334 25.47 -18.18 -26.59
CA PHE A 334 25.82 -16.76 -26.75
C PHE A 334 24.73 -15.83 -26.20
N GLN A 335 23.45 -16.10 -26.44
CA GLN A 335 22.34 -15.36 -25.82
C GLN A 335 22.33 -15.54 -24.30
N MET A 336 22.54 -16.77 -23.83
CA MET A 336 22.66 -17.06 -22.40
C MET A 336 23.88 -16.37 -21.80
N PHE A 337 24.98 -16.24 -22.55
CA PHE A 337 26.19 -15.52 -22.13
C PHE A 337 25.96 -14.00 -22.04
N ASP A 338 25.19 -13.37 -22.94
CA ASP A 338 24.81 -11.95 -22.83
C ASP A 338 23.86 -11.68 -21.65
N GLU A 339 22.91 -12.57 -21.40
CA GLU A 339 22.05 -12.53 -20.19
C GLU A 339 22.89 -12.73 -18.92
N ILE A 340 23.90 -13.60 -18.95
CA ILE A 340 24.80 -13.85 -17.82
C ILE A 340 25.80 -12.70 -17.64
N LEU A 341 26.30 -12.09 -18.70
CA LEU A 341 27.17 -10.91 -18.65
C LEU A 341 26.42 -9.68 -18.17
N SER A 342 25.14 -9.51 -18.51
CA SER A 342 24.30 -8.47 -17.90
C SER A 342 24.02 -8.75 -16.42
N LEU A 343 23.81 -10.02 -16.04
CA LEU A 343 23.75 -10.48 -14.64
C LEU A 343 25.07 -10.24 -13.88
N HIS A 344 26.23 -10.39 -14.52
CA HIS A 344 27.56 -10.19 -13.89
C HIS A 344 28.07 -8.74 -14.00
N GLY A 345 27.58 -7.97 -14.97
CA GLY A 345 27.85 -6.56 -15.15
C GLY A 345 27.09 -5.66 -14.18
N GLY A 346 26.23 -6.24 -13.34
CA GLY A 346 25.44 -5.51 -12.34
C GLY A 346 24.39 -4.58 -12.95
N TYR A 347 23.99 -4.81 -14.20
CA TYR A 347 23.09 -3.93 -14.93
C TYR A 347 22.09 -4.72 -15.76
N TYR A 348 20.82 -4.67 -15.36
CA TYR A 348 19.70 -5.17 -16.15
C TYR A 348 19.30 -4.11 -17.16
N LYS A 349 19.35 -4.44 -18.46
CA LYS A 349 18.96 -3.53 -19.53
C LYS A 349 17.45 -3.65 -19.82
N PRO A 350 16.66 -2.57 -19.69
CA PRO A 350 15.25 -2.58 -20.06
C PRO A 350 15.04 -3.00 -21.53
N ILE A 351 14.08 -3.90 -21.78
CA ILE A 351 13.75 -4.35 -23.15
C ILE A 351 12.56 -3.61 -23.77
N ASN A 352 11.78 -2.90 -22.94
CA ASN A 352 10.58 -2.18 -23.37
C ASN A 352 10.34 -0.95 -22.49
N VAL A 353 9.39 -0.10 -22.92
CA VAL A 353 9.06 1.16 -22.22
C VAL A 353 8.60 0.96 -20.77
N TYR A 354 7.91 -0.15 -20.47
CA TYR A 354 7.43 -0.43 -19.11
C TYR A 354 8.60 -0.75 -18.17
N GLU A 355 9.60 -1.48 -18.65
CA GLU A 355 10.84 -1.74 -17.89
C GLU A 355 11.71 -0.48 -17.77
N GLU A 356 11.67 0.43 -18.73
CA GLU A 356 12.33 1.75 -18.59
C GLU A 356 11.66 2.61 -17.50
N PHE A 357 10.35 2.45 -17.28
CA PHE A 357 9.67 3.06 -16.14
C PHE A 357 10.11 2.42 -14.83
N THR A 358 10.24 1.09 -14.77
CA THR A 358 10.81 0.39 -13.61
C THR A 358 12.22 0.86 -13.30
N GLU A 359 13.09 0.96 -14.30
CA GLU A 359 14.45 1.49 -14.16
C GLU A 359 14.40 2.92 -13.59
N SER A 360 13.55 3.79 -14.14
CA SER A 360 13.49 5.20 -13.74
C SER A 360 13.06 5.39 -12.28
N ILE A 361 12.11 4.59 -11.78
CA ILE A 361 11.71 4.67 -10.37
C ILE A 361 12.80 4.12 -9.45
N ILE A 362 13.47 3.03 -9.84
CA ILE A 362 14.59 2.43 -9.09
C ILE A 362 15.76 3.42 -9.03
N ASP A 363 16.20 3.96 -10.17
CA ASP A 363 17.21 5.03 -10.26
C ASP A 363 16.89 6.19 -9.30
N GLY A 364 15.62 6.56 -9.24
CA GLY A 364 15.10 7.54 -8.29
C GLY A 364 15.37 7.11 -6.85
N ILE A 365 14.89 5.93 -6.45
CA ILE A 365 15.05 5.36 -5.10
C ILE A 365 16.53 5.34 -4.70
N GLU A 366 17.40 4.85 -5.58
CA GLU A 366 18.84 4.78 -5.33
C GLU A 366 19.43 6.16 -5.10
N TYR A 367 19.08 7.13 -5.95
CA TYR A 367 19.55 8.51 -5.80
C TYR A 367 19.09 9.10 -4.47
N GLY A 368 17.80 8.95 -4.15
CA GLY A 368 17.19 9.39 -2.90
C GLY A 368 17.90 8.84 -1.67
N TYR A 369 18.08 7.54 -1.66
CA TYR A 369 18.61 6.81 -0.51
C TYR A 369 20.13 6.97 -0.35
N ASN A 370 20.90 6.89 -1.45
CA ASN A 370 22.36 6.92 -1.38
C ASN A 370 22.92 8.34 -1.31
N ARG A 371 22.27 9.32 -1.95
CA ARG A 371 22.75 10.70 -1.99
C ARG A 371 22.06 11.62 -0.99
N LEU A 372 21.00 11.17 -0.33
CA LEU A 372 20.17 11.98 0.56
C LEU A 372 19.67 13.25 -0.16
N LYS A 373 19.21 13.09 -1.41
CA LYS A 373 18.73 14.17 -2.28
C LYS A 373 17.51 13.74 -3.07
N ILE A 374 16.61 14.68 -3.34
CA ILE A 374 15.42 14.46 -4.17
C ILE A 374 15.69 15.10 -5.54
N TYR A 375 15.34 14.42 -6.63
CA TYR A 375 15.40 15.01 -7.97
C TYR A 375 14.43 16.18 -8.07
N GLU A 376 14.86 17.32 -8.59
CA GLU A 376 13.95 18.45 -8.81
C GLU A 376 13.22 18.31 -10.15
N VAL A 377 11.91 18.54 -10.08
CA VAL A 377 10.99 18.53 -11.21
C VAL A 377 10.01 19.68 -11.02
N GLU A 378 9.64 20.36 -12.11
CA GLU A 378 8.70 21.48 -12.05
C GLU A 378 7.38 21.09 -11.36
N ALA A 379 6.88 21.94 -10.46
CA ALA A 379 5.63 21.68 -9.73
C ALA A 379 4.44 21.45 -10.68
N LYS A 380 4.41 22.15 -11.82
CA LYS A 380 3.42 21.95 -12.88
C LYS A 380 3.48 20.53 -13.43
N LEU A 381 4.68 19.99 -13.67
CA LEU A 381 4.87 18.63 -14.17
C LEU A 381 4.49 17.58 -13.10
N LYS A 382 4.88 17.77 -11.84
CA LYS A 382 4.47 16.87 -10.73
C LYS A 382 2.95 16.74 -10.65
N LYS A 383 2.25 17.88 -10.61
CA LYS A 383 0.78 17.93 -10.59
C LYS A 383 0.18 17.30 -11.85
N LYS A 384 0.74 17.60 -13.03
CA LYS A 384 0.27 17.05 -14.31
C LYS A 384 0.34 15.53 -14.33
N MET A 385 1.50 14.98 -13.95
CA MET A 385 1.75 13.54 -13.97
C MET A 385 0.92 12.80 -12.94
N LEU A 386 0.82 13.30 -11.70
CA LEU A 386 -0.03 12.67 -10.68
C LEU A 386 -1.48 12.54 -11.16
N MET A 387 -2.04 13.61 -11.73
CA MET A 387 -3.40 13.62 -12.26
C MET A 387 -3.57 12.68 -13.45
N ALA A 388 -2.61 12.67 -14.39
CA ALA A 388 -2.63 11.78 -15.54
C ALA A 388 -2.58 10.30 -15.10
N LEU A 389 -1.72 9.94 -14.15
CA LEU A 389 -1.60 8.57 -13.64
C LEU A 389 -2.88 8.10 -12.94
N ILE A 390 -3.58 8.98 -12.23
CA ILE A 390 -4.88 8.67 -11.60
C ILE A 390 -5.95 8.38 -12.66
N ILE A 391 -6.00 9.18 -13.74
CA ILE A 391 -6.89 8.90 -14.88
C ILE A 391 -6.52 7.54 -15.49
N LEU A 392 -5.25 7.35 -15.83
CA LEU A 392 -4.78 6.11 -16.46
C LEU A 392 -5.14 4.88 -15.61
N LYS A 393 -4.93 4.94 -14.30
CA LYS A 393 -5.30 3.85 -13.38
C LYS A 393 -6.80 3.53 -13.44
N ASN A 394 -7.66 4.55 -13.43
CA ASN A 394 -9.10 4.33 -13.52
C ASN A 394 -9.52 3.76 -14.88
N GLU A 395 -8.91 4.22 -15.98
CA GLU A 395 -9.19 3.72 -17.32
C GLU A 395 -8.71 2.28 -17.49
N LEU A 396 -7.58 1.91 -16.87
CA LEU A 396 -7.13 0.51 -16.80
C LEU A 396 -8.17 -0.37 -16.09
N ILE A 397 -8.66 0.07 -14.93
CA ILE A 397 -9.69 -0.64 -14.16
C ILE A 397 -10.95 -0.85 -15.02
N GLU A 398 -11.43 0.19 -15.69
CA GLU A 398 -12.63 0.11 -16.53
C GLU A 398 -12.42 -0.78 -17.75
N MET A 399 -11.30 -0.62 -18.45
CA MET A 399 -10.92 -1.40 -19.63
C MET A 399 -10.93 -2.91 -19.36
N TYR A 400 -10.40 -3.31 -18.20
CA TYR A 400 -10.34 -4.72 -17.81
C TYR A 400 -11.53 -5.18 -16.95
N GLY A 401 -12.47 -4.30 -16.60
CA GLY A 401 -13.65 -4.63 -15.82
C GLY A 401 -13.33 -5.01 -14.37
N MET A 402 -12.28 -4.41 -13.81
CA MET A 402 -11.87 -4.62 -12.42
C MET A 402 -12.78 -3.81 -11.47
N PRO A 403 -12.85 -4.16 -10.17
CA PRO A 403 -13.64 -3.41 -9.20
C PRO A 403 -13.21 -1.94 -9.11
N LYS A 404 -14.18 -1.02 -9.19
CA LYS A 404 -13.93 0.41 -8.94
C LYS A 404 -13.43 0.60 -7.51
N GLY A 405 -12.46 1.50 -7.32
CA GLY A 405 -11.86 1.76 -6.02
C GLY A 405 -10.80 0.75 -5.58
N MET A 406 -10.44 -0.23 -6.44
CA MET A 406 -9.35 -1.16 -6.15
C MET A 406 -8.04 -0.39 -5.96
N GLU A 407 -7.42 -0.56 -4.78
CA GLU A 407 -6.15 0.09 -4.44
C GLU A 407 -4.94 -0.75 -4.84
N ARG A 408 -5.03 -2.08 -4.73
CA ARG A 408 -3.89 -3.01 -4.78
C ARG A 408 -4.28 -4.36 -5.37
N GLY A 409 -3.30 -5.08 -5.92
CA GLY A 409 -3.42 -6.47 -6.32
C GLY A 409 -2.56 -6.83 -7.54
N ARG A 410 -1.23 -6.66 -7.44
CA ARG A 410 -0.28 -6.86 -8.57
C ARG A 410 -0.52 -8.19 -9.29
N GLU A 411 -0.56 -9.28 -8.55
CA GLU A 411 -0.75 -10.62 -9.09
C GLU A 411 -2.12 -10.77 -9.77
N ALA A 412 -3.19 -10.32 -9.11
CA ALA A 412 -4.54 -10.38 -9.66
C ALA A 412 -4.67 -9.55 -10.95
N ILE A 413 -4.06 -8.37 -11.00
CA ILE A 413 -4.09 -7.49 -12.18
C ILE A 413 -3.39 -8.16 -13.36
N SER A 414 -2.20 -8.74 -13.15
CA SER A 414 -1.49 -9.48 -14.20
C SER A 414 -2.35 -10.62 -14.74
N ILE A 415 -2.93 -11.43 -13.85
CA ILE A 415 -3.79 -12.56 -14.23
C ILE A 415 -5.00 -12.09 -15.04
N ILE A 416 -5.68 -11.02 -14.60
CA ILE A 416 -6.85 -10.47 -15.30
C ILE A 416 -6.46 -9.93 -16.69
N MET A 417 -5.33 -9.22 -16.78
CA MET A 417 -4.84 -8.69 -18.06
C MET A 417 -4.48 -9.80 -19.05
N ASP A 418 -3.89 -10.89 -18.56
CA ASP A 418 -3.53 -12.06 -19.38
C ASP A 418 -4.76 -12.84 -19.86
N MET A 419 -5.77 -12.98 -19.00
CA MET A 419 -7.04 -13.66 -19.32
C MET A 419 -7.89 -12.85 -20.30
N LYS A 420 -8.00 -11.53 -20.08
CA LYS A 420 -8.85 -10.64 -20.85
C LYS A 420 -8.04 -9.94 -21.93
N LYS A 421 -7.66 -10.69 -22.97
CA LYS A 421 -6.98 -10.14 -24.15
C LYS A 421 -7.93 -9.20 -24.91
N ILE A 422 -7.62 -7.91 -24.91
CA ILE A 422 -8.38 -6.88 -25.61
C ILE A 422 -7.82 -6.75 -27.03
N ASN A 423 -8.69 -6.65 -28.03
CA ASN A 423 -8.27 -6.51 -29.42
C ASN A 423 -7.64 -5.12 -29.68
N GLU A 424 -6.85 -5.00 -30.76
CA GLU A 424 -6.13 -3.76 -31.06
C GLU A 424 -7.02 -2.56 -31.39
N LYS A 425 -8.22 -2.80 -31.95
CA LYS A 425 -9.16 -1.74 -32.34
C LYS A 425 -9.73 -1.06 -31.09
N ASP A 426 -10.11 -1.85 -30.09
CA ASP A 426 -10.63 -1.38 -28.81
C ASP A 426 -9.54 -0.65 -28.02
N ILE A 427 -8.31 -1.16 -28.00
CA ILE A 427 -7.15 -0.47 -27.42
C ILE A 427 -6.97 0.91 -28.05
N SER A 428 -7.02 1.00 -29.38
CA SER A 428 -6.81 2.27 -30.10
C SER A 428 -7.93 3.28 -29.82
N LYS A 429 -9.18 2.83 -29.73
CA LYS A 429 -10.32 3.68 -29.34
C LYS A 429 -10.14 4.24 -27.93
N ASN A 430 -9.80 3.37 -26.97
CA ASN A 430 -9.57 3.76 -25.58
C ASN A 430 -8.43 4.77 -25.45
N ILE A 431 -7.31 4.59 -26.17
CA ILE A 431 -6.19 5.53 -26.18
C ILE A 431 -6.63 6.97 -26.54
N ASN A 432 -7.47 7.13 -27.56
CA ASN A 432 -7.95 8.46 -27.97
C ASN A 432 -8.86 9.09 -26.91
N GLU A 433 -9.71 8.30 -26.27
CA GLU A 433 -10.57 8.78 -25.19
C GLU A 433 -9.74 9.21 -23.97
N ILE A 434 -8.73 8.42 -23.59
CA ILE A 434 -7.82 8.71 -22.48
C ILE A 434 -7.06 10.02 -22.74
N LYS A 435 -6.53 10.21 -23.96
CA LYS A 435 -5.85 11.45 -24.35
C LYS A 435 -6.74 12.67 -24.14
N ARG A 436 -7.97 12.61 -24.66
CA ARG A 436 -8.94 13.69 -24.51
C ARG A 436 -9.21 14.00 -23.03
N LYS A 437 -9.40 12.97 -22.18
CA LYS A 437 -9.60 13.15 -20.73
C LYS A 437 -8.39 13.82 -20.05
N ILE A 438 -7.17 13.49 -20.48
CA ILE A 438 -5.94 14.11 -19.97
C ILE A 438 -5.80 15.55 -20.46
N GLU A 439 -6.11 15.82 -21.73
CA GLU A 439 -6.10 17.16 -22.33
C GLU A 439 -7.13 18.08 -21.68
N GLU A 440 -8.33 17.60 -21.35
CA GLU A 440 -9.38 18.37 -20.66
C GLU A 440 -8.99 18.84 -19.24
N LEU A 441 -7.91 18.30 -18.66
CA LEU A 441 -7.41 18.71 -17.33
C LEU A 441 -6.47 19.92 -17.36
N PHE A 442 -5.90 20.28 -18.51
CA PHE A 442 -4.82 21.28 -18.65
C PHE A 442 -5.10 22.28 -19.76
#